data_AF-A0A510IQH4-F1
#
_entry.id   AF-A0A510IQH4-F1
#
_cell.length_a   1.000
_cell.length_b   1.000
_cell.length_c   1.000
_cell.angle_alpha   90.00
_cell.angle_beta   90.00
_cell.angle_gamma   90.00
#
_symmetry.space_group_name_H-M   'P 1'
#
loop_
_entity.id
_entity.type
_entity.pdbx_description
1 polymer ?
#
loop_
_entity_poly.entity_id
_entity_poly.type
_entity_poly.pdbx_seq_one_letter_code
_entity_poly.pdbx_strand_id
1 'polypeptide(L)'
;MEVFGNCGAFAALKSDGSVVTWGDANYGGDSSAVSGLLAGGVDTIIAACRAFAAIKSDGSVVTWGNSEFGGDSSEVNSELTGNVEAIYSLNEGFTALTTSGSLITWGGDSTDSSSVSDQLESGVLTVFALIEDYTSFWPHRGDGAFVALKDDKSVVTWGDELNGGDSSDIDFY
;
A
#
# COMPACT_ATOMS: atom_id res chain seq x y z
N MET A 1 11.60 -10.74 -15.12
CA MET A 1 10.73 -11.52 -14.22
C MET A 1 11.17 -11.17 -12.83
N GLU A 2 10.22 -10.73 -12.02
CA GLU A 2 10.45 -10.28 -10.65
C GLU A 2 9.54 -11.06 -9.71
N VAL A 3 9.99 -11.29 -8.48
CA VAL A 3 9.25 -12.05 -7.47
C VAL A 3 9.09 -11.20 -6.23
N PHE A 4 7.87 -11.13 -5.75
CA PHE A 4 7.44 -10.38 -4.59
C PHE A 4 6.91 -11.38 -3.56
N GLY A 5 7.28 -11.21 -2.30
CA GLY A 5 6.89 -12.09 -1.21
C GLY A 5 6.30 -11.31 -0.06
N ASN A 6 5.38 -11.94 0.66
CA ASN A 6 4.88 -11.46 1.94
C ASN A 6 5.07 -12.53 3.02
N CYS A 7 4.37 -12.39 4.16
CA CYS A 7 4.50 -13.27 5.31
C CYS A 7 4.11 -14.74 5.04
N GLY A 8 3.39 -15.04 3.96
CA GLY A 8 2.88 -16.40 3.69
C GLY A 8 2.69 -16.79 2.23
N ALA A 9 2.92 -15.89 1.28
CA ALA A 9 2.71 -16.11 -0.15
C ALA A 9 3.71 -15.34 -1.02
N PHE A 10 3.72 -15.69 -2.30
CA PHE A 10 4.54 -15.05 -3.32
C PHE A 10 3.71 -14.74 -4.57
N ALA A 11 4.14 -13.72 -5.30
CA ALA A 11 3.68 -13.36 -6.62
C ALA A 11 4.88 -13.15 -7.55
N ALA A 12 4.82 -13.67 -8.78
CA ALA A 12 5.80 -13.41 -9.81
C ALA A 12 5.20 -12.57 -10.94
N LEU A 13 5.83 -11.44 -11.22
CA LEU A 13 5.58 -10.63 -12.41
C LEU A 13 6.44 -11.15 -13.56
N LYS A 14 5.78 -11.63 -14.62
CA LYS A 14 6.44 -12.13 -15.82
C LYS A 14 6.75 -10.99 -16.80
N SER A 15 7.62 -11.28 -17.77
CA SER A 15 8.01 -10.31 -18.81
C SER A 15 6.88 -9.91 -19.76
N ASP A 16 5.79 -10.67 -19.80
CA ASP A 16 4.59 -10.34 -20.58
C ASP A 16 3.58 -9.48 -19.79
N GLY A 17 3.93 -9.07 -18.57
CA GLY A 17 3.05 -8.31 -17.68
C GLY A 17 1.96 -9.14 -17.02
N SER A 18 2.00 -10.47 -17.13
CA SER A 18 1.10 -11.37 -16.39
C SER A 18 1.66 -11.74 -15.01
N VAL A 19 0.78 -12.06 -14.07
CA VAL A 19 1.15 -12.45 -12.70
C VAL A 19 0.77 -13.90 -12.42
N VAL A 20 1.62 -14.60 -11.68
CA VAL A 20 1.29 -15.90 -11.08
C VAL A 20 1.55 -15.86 -9.58
N THR A 21 0.70 -16.52 -8.80
CA THR A 21 0.79 -16.54 -7.33
C THR A 21 0.89 -17.96 -6.80
N TRP A 22 1.51 -18.11 -5.64
CA TRP A 22 1.59 -19.38 -4.91
C TRP A 22 1.80 -19.13 -3.41
N GLY A 23 1.45 -20.11 -2.57
CA GLY A 23 1.57 -20.04 -1.11
C GLY A 23 0.21 -20.15 -0.40
N ASP A 24 0.10 -19.58 0.79
CA ASP A 24 -1.15 -19.58 1.55
C ASP A 24 -2.20 -18.70 0.87
N ALA A 25 -3.38 -19.27 0.58
CA ALA A 25 -4.49 -18.56 -0.04
C ALA A 25 -4.95 -17.34 0.76
N ASN A 26 -4.93 -17.42 2.10
CA ASN A 26 -5.28 -16.29 2.97
C ASN A 26 -4.26 -15.15 2.94
N TYR A 27 -3.09 -15.37 2.34
CA TYR A 27 -2.02 -14.38 2.18
C TYR A 27 -1.89 -13.91 0.71
N GLY A 28 -2.83 -14.30 -0.16
CA GLY A 28 -2.80 -13.97 -1.59
C GLY A 28 -2.09 -15.01 -2.47
N GLY A 29 -1.83 -16.21 -1.95
CA GLY A 29 -1.34 -17.35 -2.73
C GLY A 29 -2.36 -17.91 -3.73
N ASP A 30 -3.64 -17.52 -3.61
CA ASP A 30 -4.70 -17.74 -4.59
C ASP A 30 -5.19 -16.38 -5.13
N SER A 31 -4.95 -16.12 -6.41
CA SER A 31 -5.42 -14.91 -7.11
C SER A 31 -6.49 -15.22 -8.16
N SER A 32 -7.17 -16.37 -8.06
CA SER A 32 -8.13 -16.84 -9.06
C SER A 32 -9.27 -15.84 -9.32
N ALA A 33 -9.76 -15.18 -8.26
CA ALA A 33 -10.82 -14.17 -8.33
C ALA A 33 -10.47 -12.96 -9.21
N VAL A 34 -9.17 -12.63 -9.33
CA VAL A 34 -8.68 -11.48 -10.11
C VAL A 34 -7.78 -11.89 -11.29
N SER A 35 -7.72 -13.19 -11.60
CA SER A 35 -6.83 -13.75 -12.62
C SER A 35 -6.95 -13.10 -14.00
N GLY A 36 -8.17 -12.71 -14.40
CA GLY A 36 -8.41 -12.00 -15.66
C GLY A 36 -7.80 -10.60 -15.69
N LEU A 37 -7.73 -9.91 -14.54
CA LEU A 37 -7.13 -8.58 -14.42
C LEU A 37 -5.59 -8.64 -14.39
N LEU A 38 -5.05 -9.78 -13.94
CA LEU A 38 -3.62 -10.09 -13.82
C LEU A 38 -3.03 -10.82 -15.04
N ALA A 39 -3.80 -10.95 -16.12
CA ALA A 39 -3.37 -11.66 -17.34
C ALA A 39 -2.37 -10.87 -18.21
N GLY A 40 -2.15 -9.58 -17.92
CA GLY A 40 -1.26 -8.71 -18.67
C GLY A 40 -1.34 -7.24 -18.23
N GLY A 41 -0.34 -6.46 -18.63
CA GLY A 41 -0.29 -5.02 -18.38
C GLY A 41 -0.04 -4.65 -16.91
N VAL A 42 0.49 -5.55 -16.09
CA VAL A 42 1.02 -5.24 -14.76
C VAL A 42 2.45 -4.73 -14.89
N ASP A 43 2.74 -3.59 -14.27
CA ASP A 43 4.06 -2.96 -14.28
C ASP A 43 4.87 -3.29 -13.03
N THR A 44 4.23 -3.34 -11.86
CA THR A 44 4.87 -3.69 -10.59
C THR A 44 3.88 -4.28 -9.59
N ILE A 45 4.39 -4.95 -8.57
CA ILE A 45 3.62 -5.53 -7.46
C ILE A 45 4.19 -5.01 -6.15
N ILE A 46 3.31 -4.70 -5.21
CA ILE A 46 3.63 -4.29 -3.85
C ILE A 46 3.00 -5.30 -2.91
N ALA A 47 3.73 -5.68 -1.86
CA ALA A 47 3.29 -6.64 -0.87
C ALA A 47 3.05 -5.96 0.48
N ALA A 48 1.90 -6.22 1.09
CA ALA A 48 1.66 -6.06 2.53
C ALA A 48 1.77 -7.45 3.19
N CYS A 49 1.69 -7.57 4.53
CA CYS A 49 1.98 -8.85 5.19
C CYS A 49 1.09 -10.01 4.73
N ARG A 50 -0.20 -9.75 4.40
CA ARG A 50 -1.15 -10.79 3.94
C ARG A 50 -1.89 -10.46 2.64
N ALA A 51 -1.43 -9.45 1.91
CA ALA A 51 -2.08 -9.00 0.68
C ALA A 51 -1.07 -8.49 -0.33
N PHE A 52 -1.54 -8.30 -1.56
CA PHE A 52 -0.77 -7.71 -2.64
C PHE A 52 -1.61 -6.66 -3.37
N ALA A 53 -0.92 -5.68 -3.95
CA ALA A 53 -1.46 -4.73 -4.90
C ALA A 53 -0.57 -4.70 -6.15
N ALA A 54 -1.19 -4.69 -7.33
CA ALA A 54 -0.51 -4.56 -8.61
C ALA A 54 -0.87 -3.22 -9.25
N ILE A 55 0.14 -2.46 -9.67
CA ILE A 55 -0.05 -1.27 -10.50
C ILE A 55 0.03 -1.71 -11.96
N LYS A 56 -0.95 -1.30 -12.75
CA LYS A 56 -1.01 -1.56 -14.19
C LYS A 56 -0.43 -0.40 -15.00
N SER A 57 -0.05 -0.69 -16.24
CA SER A 57 0.52 0.29 -17.18
C SER A 57 -0.40 1.47 -17.50
N ASP A 58 -1.70 1.33 -17.26
CA ASP A 58 -2.68 2.41 -17.41
C ASP A 58 -2.87 3.25 -16.13
N GLY A 59 -2.17 2.92 -15.04
CA GLY A 59 -2.30 3.56 -13.72
C GLY A 59 -3.45 3.01 -12.88
N SER A 60 -4.10 1.91 -13.28
CA SER A 60 -5.11 1.23 -12.45
C SER A 60 -4.48 0.23 -11.47
N VAL A 61 -5.18 -0.06 -10.38
CA VAL A 61 -4.71 -0.98 -9.32
C VAL A 61 -5.59 -2.21 -9.23
N VAL A 62 -4.95 -3.37 -9.01
CA VAL A 62 -5.62 -4.64 -8.72
C VAL A 62 -5.11 -5.18 -7.40
N THR A 63 -6.00 -5.50 -6.47
CA THR A 63 -5.66 -6.04 -5.14
C THR A 63 -6.12 -7.49 -4.98
N TRP A 64 -5.41 -8.26 -4.14
CA TRP A 64 -5.82 -9.60 -3.74
C TRP A 64 -5.15 -10.03 -2.43
N GLY A 65 -5.73 -11.05 -1.77
CA GLY A 65 -5.28 -11.56 -0.48
C GLY A 65 -6.28 -11.28 0.64
N ASN A 66 -5.79 -11.12 1.86
CA ASN A 66 -6.66 -10.85 3.02
C ASN A 66 -7.24 -9.43 2.94
N SER A 67 -8.56 -9.29 3.07
CA SER A 67 -9.26 -8.00 3.00
C SER A 67 -8.87 -7.03 4.11
N GLU A 68 -8.64 -7.52 5.33
CA GLU A 68 -8.18 -6.70 6.47
C GLU A 68 -6.76 -6.14 6.26
N PHE A 69 -6.02 -6.68 5.29
CA PHE A 69 -4.65 -6.28 4.96
C PHE A 69 -4.57 -5.49 3.62
N GLY A 70 -5.72 -5.04 3.10
CA GLY A 70 -5.81 -4.31 1.84
C GLY A 70 -5.94 -5.19 0.59
N GLY A 71 -6.26 -6.48 0.76
CA GLY A 71 -6.56 -7.40 -0.34
C GLY A 71 -7.93 -7.17 -1.00
N ASP A 72 -8.77 -6.31 -0.40
CA ASP A 72 -10.00 -5.78 -0.98
C ASP A 72 -9.90 -4.25 -1.01
N SER A 73 -9.95 -3.66 -2.20
CA SER A 73 -9.93 -2.21 -2.41
C SER A 73 -11.26 -1.70 -3.00
N SER A 74 -12.35 -2.43 -2.82
CA SER A 74 -13.65 -2.10 -3.42
C SER A 74 -14.20 -0.74 -2.99
N GLU A 75 -13.93 -0.30 -1.75
CA GLU A 75 -14.37 0.98 -1.21
C GLU A 75 -13.72 2.19 -1.90
N VAL A 76 -12.46 2.04 -2.33
CA VAL A 76 -11.66 3.10 -3.00
C VAL A 76 -11.46 2.82 -4.49
N ASN A 77 -12.13 1.81 -5.05
CA ASN A 77 -11.88 1.34 -6.41
C ASN A 77 -12.06 2.43 -7.48
N SER A 78 -13.01 3.35 -7.31
CA SER A 78 -13.19 4.47 -8.25
C SER A 78 -12.00 5.42 -8.29
N GLU A 79 -11.23 5.51 -7.21
CA GLU A 79 -10.09 6.42 -7.07
C GLU A 79 -8.78 5.80 -7.57
N LEU A 80 -8.77 4.48 -7.79
CA LEU A 80 -7.61 3.68 -8.24
C LEU A 80 -7.68 3.30 -9.73
N THR A 81 -8.37 4.09 -10.56
CA THR A 81 -8.64 3.77 -11.97
C THR A 81 -7.93 4.70 -12.94
N GLY A 82 -6.61 4.53 -13.05
CA GLY A 82 -5.83 5.11 -14.16
C GLY A 82 -5.02 6.35 -13.81
N ASN A 83 -4.75 6.55 -12.53
CA ASN A 83 -4.12 7.74 -11.98
C ASN A 83 -3.07 7.42 -10.90
N VAL A 84 -2.77 6.15 -10.63
CA VAL A 84 -1.80 5.76 -9.60
C VAL A 84 -0.38 5.70 -10.18
N GLU A 85 0.56 6.39 -9.54
CA GLU A 85 1.98 6.40 -9.93
C GLU A 85 2.83 5.47 -9.04
N ALA A 86 2.50 5.39 -7.75
CA ALA A 86 3.24 4.57 -6.80
C ALA A 86 2.32 4.04 -5.70
N ILE A 87 2.68 2.89 -5.14
CA ILE A 87 2.05 2.31 -3.95
C ILE A 87 3.12 2.05 -2.91
N TYR A 88 2.81 2.37 -1.67
CA TYR A 88 3.60 2.12 -0.48
C TYR A 88 2.80 1.19 0.43
N SER A 89 3.47 0.31 1.16
CA SER A 89 2.79 -0.61 2.08
C SER A 89 3.36 -0.50 3.49
N LEU A 90 2.48 -0.77 4.45
CA LEU A 90 2.82 -1.19 5.80
C LEU A 90 2.37 -2.65 5.98
N ASN A 91 2.41 -3.15 7.22
CA ASN A 91 2.00 -4.52 7.50
C ASN A 91 0.55 -4.78 7.08
N GLU A 92 -0.37 -3.88 7.41
CA GLU A 92 -1.82 -4.13 7.28
C GLU A 92 -2.49 -3.38 6.12
N GLY A 93 -1.76 -2.70 5.23
CA GLY A 93 -2.43 -2.04 4.12
C GLY A 93 -1.50 -1.29 3.18
N PHE A 94 -2.11 -0.42 2.38
CA PHE A 94 -1.45 0.30 1.30
C PHE A 94 -1.84 1.77 1.26
N THR A 95 -0.93 2.56 0.70
CA THR A 95 -1.11 3.98 0.36
C THR A 95 -0.69 4.17 -1.09
N ALA A 96 -1.60 4.62 -1.96
CA ALA A 96 -1.31 5.00 -3.34
C ALA A 96 -1.05 6.50 -3.46
N LEU A 97 -0.01 6.87 -4.20
CA LEU A 97 0.23 8.24 -4.67
C LEU A 97 -0.31 8.38 -6.09
N THR A 98 -1.16 9.38 -6.30
CA THR A 98 -1.75 9.67 -7.60
C THR A 98 -0.93 10.68 -8.41
N THR A 99 -1.18 10.74 -9.72
CA THR A 99 -0.62 11.73 -10.64
C THR A 99 -0.98 13.18 -10.31
N SER A 100 -2.05 13.40 -9.52
CA SER A 100 -2.42 14.71 -8.99
C SER A 100 -1.72 15.07 -7.67
N GLY A 101 -0.86 14.21 -7.15
CA GLY A 101 -0.19 14.40 -5.87
C GLY A 101 -1.14 14.23 -4.67
N SER A 102 -2.20 13.43 -4.82
CA SER A 102 -3.09 13.05 -3.72
C SER A 102 -2.75 11.65 -3.22
N LEU A 103 -3.12 11.33 -1.98
CA LEU A 103 -3.00 9.97 -1.44
C LEU A 103 -4.35 9.29 -1.29
N ILE A 104 -4.37 7.98 -1.56
CA ILE A 104 -5.51 7.09 -1.33
C ILE A 104 -5.00 5.95 -0.44
N THR A 105 -5.63 5.74 0.71
CA THR A 105 -5.25 4.67 1.66
C THR A 105 -6.33 3.60 1.71
N TRP A 106 -5.93 2.35 1.92
CA TRP A 106 -6.85 1.23 2.15
C TRP A 106 -6.17 0.07 2.88
N GLY A 107 -6.98 -0.73 3.56
CA GLY A 107 -6.53 -1.84 4.40
C GLY A 107 -6.81 -1.56 5.87
N GLY A 108 -5.98 -2.12 6.75
CA GLY A 108 -6.13 -2.04 8.19
C GLY A 108 -5.83 -0.66 8.77
N ASP A 109 -6.11 -0.55 10.06
CA ASP A 109 -6.12 0.71 10.83
C ASP A 109 -4.78 1.46 10.78
N SER A 110 -3.65 0.74 10.65
CA SER A 110 -2.30 1.35 10.51
C SER A 110 -2.13 2.23 9.26
N THR A 111 -3.05 2.17 8.30
CA THR A 111 -3.06 3.00 7.10
C THR A 111 -4.06 4.15 7.15
N ASP A 112 -4.88 4.23 8.21
CA ASP A 112 -5.89 5.27 8.36
C ASP A 112 -5.22 6.66 8.39
N SER A 113 -5.59 7.48 7.41
CA SER A 113 -5.11 8.85 7.23
C SER A 113 -6.24 9.87 7.43
N SER A 114 -7.37 9.46 8.01
CA SER A 114 -8.57 10.29 8.16
C SER A 114 -8.33 11.54 9.03
N SER A 115 -7.39 11.49 9.97
CA SER A 115 -7.00 12.63 10.81
C SER A 115 -6.24 13.72 10.03
N VAL A 116 -5.65 13.37 8.88
CA VAL A 116 -4.82 14.27 8.05
C VAL A 116 -5.32 14.35 6.60
N SER A 117 -6.55 13.91 6.31
CA SER A 117 -7.10 13.81 4.95
C SER A 117 -6.95 15.11 4.15
N ASP A 118 -7.33 16.23 4.76
CA ASP A 118 -7.31 17.55 4.13
C ASP A 118 -5.90 17.97 3.68
N GLN A 119 -4.86 17.42 4.31
CA GLN A 119 -3.47 17.72 4.00
C GLN A 119 -2.92 16.84 2.86
N LEU A 120 -3.59 15.73 2.55
CA LEU A 120 -3.17 14.70 1.59
C LEU A 120 -3.96 14.76 0.27
N GLU A 121 -4.86 15.73 0.10
CA GLU A 121 -5.66 15.89 -1.13
C GLU A 121 -4.85 16.36 -2.35
N SER A 122 -3.68 16.98 -2.14
CA SER A 122 -2.79 17.42 -3.22
C SER A 122 -1.38 17.79 -2.71
N GLY A 123 -0.45 17.95 -3.66
CA GLY A 123 0.90 18.46 -3.40
C GLY A 123 1.86 17.45 -2.79
N VAL A 124 1.46 16.18 -2.62
CA VAL A 124 2.36 15.11 -2.16
C VAL A 124 3.31 14.72 -3.31
N LEU A 125 4.61 14.73 -3.05
CA LEU A 125 5.65 14.36 -4.00
C LEU A 125 6.13 12.92 -3.83
N THR A 126 6.23 12.47 -2.58
CA THR A 126 6.69 11.12 -2.24
C THR A 126 6.20 10.73 -0.85
N VAL A 127 6.07 9.43 -0.63
CA VAL A 127 5.76 8.85 0.68
C VAL A 127 6.92 7.98 1.12
N PHE A 128 7.17 7.96 2.42
CA PHE A 128 8.07 7.04 3.08
C PHE A 128 7.25 6.20 4.05
N ALA A 129 7.52 4.91 4.11
CA ALA A 129 6.87 3.98 5.01
C ALA A 129 7.94 3.37 5.92
N LEU A 130 7.70 3.39 7.23
CA LEU A 130 8.54 2.74 8.22
C LEU A 130 7.75 1.61 8.87
N ILE A 131 8.29 0.39 8.80
CA ILE A 131 7.76 -0.78 9.48
C ILE A 131 8.73 -1.15 10.60
N GLU A 132 8.29 -1.17 11.85
CA GLU A 132 9.04 -1.82 12.91
C GLU A 132 8.72 -3.32 12.96
N ASP A 133 9.76 -4.13 12.84
CA ASP A 133 9.67 -5.60 12.79
C ASP A 133 9.66 -6.17 14.22
N TYR A 134 8.54 -6.04 14.94
CA TYR A 134 8.37 -6.68 16.25
C TYR A 134 8.06 -8.17 16.07
N THR A 135 9.10 -9.00 15.95
CA THR A 135 8.97 -10.46 15.88
C THR A 135 8.55 -11.15 17.19
N SER A 136 8.19 -10.43 18.26
CA SER A 136 7.66 -11.07 19.47
C SER A 136 7.15 -10.04 20.46
N PHE A 137 5.83 -9.93 20.63
CA PHE A 137 5.07 -9.81 21.89
C PHE A 137 3.73 -9.12 21.60
N TRP A 138 2.64 -9.85 21.81
CA TRP A 138 1.28 -9.30 21.84
C TRP A 138 1.13 -8.23 22.94
N PRO A 139 0.23 -7.22 22.78
CA PRO A 139 -0.82 -7.14 21.77
C PRO A 139 -0.69 -5.97 20.78
N HIS A 140 0.46 -5.29 20.70
CA HIS A 140 0.60 -4.17 19.76
C HIS A 140 0.89 -4.75 18.38
N ARG A 141 -0.08 -4.56 17.48
CA ARG A 141 0.08 -4.87 16.06
C ARG A 141 1.26 -4.05 15.54
N GLY A 142 2.00 -4.60 14.58
CA GLY A 142 3.16 -3.94 14.01
C GLY A 142 2.73 -2.73 13.19
N ASP A 143 2.42 -1.65 13.88
CA ASP A 143 1.84 -0.46 13.29
C ASP A 143 2.99 0.46 12.90
N GLY A 144 3.25 0.53 11.60
CA GLY A 144 4.23 1.44 11.07
C GLY A 144 3.71 2.88 11.02
N ALA A 145 4.55 3.78 10.55
CA ALA A 145 4.15 5.15 10.24
C ALA A 145 4.49 5.49 8.79
N PHE A 146 3.70 6.40 8.24
CA PHE A 146 3.97 7.02 6.96
C PHE A 146 4.40 8.47 7.13
N VAL A 147 5.22 8.92 6.19
CA VAL A 147 5.67 10.31 6.08
C VAL A 147 5.50 10.73 4.63
N ALA A 148 4.73 11.78 4.38
CA ALA A 148 4.59 12.42 3.06
C ALA A 148 5.42 13.70 3.01
N LEU A 149 6.23 13.85 1.97
CA LEU A 149 6.90 15.10 1.63
C LEU A 149 6.08 15.85 0.58
N LYS A 150 5.78 17.12 0.84
CA LYS A 150 4.99 17.98 -0.04
C LYS A 150 5.84 18.93 -0.88
N ASP A 151 5.24 19.47 -1.95
CA ASP A 151 5.87 20.41 -2.88
C ASP A 151 6.20 21.77 -2.24
N ASP A 152 5.43 22.17 -1.23
CA ASP A 152 5.69 23.31 -0.35
C ASP A 152 6.79 23.04 0.69
N LYS A 153 7.39 21.84 0.67
CA LYS A 153 8.41 21.32 1.60
C LYS A 153 7.90 21.03 3.00
N SER A 154 6.59 21.08 3.24
CA SER A 154 6.00 20.57 4.47
C SER A 154 6.04 19.04 4.50
N VAL A 155 5.93 18.51 5.71
CA VAL A 155 5.88 17.07 5.99
C VAL A 155 4.56 16.78 6.68
N VAL A 156 3.90 15.71 6.25
CA VAL A 156 2.69 15.19 6.90
C VAL A 156 2.99 13.77 7.35
N THR A 157 2.72 13.45 8.61
CA THR A 157 2.87 12.10 9.17
C THR A 157 1.51 11.53 9.56
N TRP A 158 1.39 10.21 9.48
CA TRP A 158 0.23 9.47 10.01
C TRP A 158 0.61 8.01 10.26
N GLY A 159 -0.29 7.25 10.90
CA GLY A 159 -0.03 5.90 11.38
C GLY A 159 0.31 5.89 12.88
N ASP A 160 1.11 4.93 13.32
CA ASP A 160 1.41 4.74 14.75
C ASP A 160 2.20 5.91 15.34
N GLU A 161 1.67 6.53 16.39
CA GLU A 161 2.27 7.67 17.08
C GLU A 161 3.67 7.36 17.65
N LEU A 162 3.87 6.15 18.18
CA LEU A 162 5.16 5.70 18.74
C LEU A 162 6.23 5.51 17.66
N ASN A 163 5.82 5.27 16.41
CA ASN A 163 6.72 5.07 15.27
C ASN A 163 6.83 6.30 14.36
N GLY A 164 6.42 7.47 14.84
CA GLY A 164 6.56 8.75 14.13
C GLY A 164 5.35 9.15 13.29
N GLY A 165 4.19 8.52 13.52
CA GLY A 165 2.91 8.91 12.94
C GLY A 165 2.41 10.27 13.45
N ASP A 166 2.89 10.72 14.61
CA ASP A 166 2.68 12.07 15.13
C ASP A 166 4.00 12.87 15.13
N SER A 167 4.06 13.91 14.30
CA SER A 167 5.18 14.85 14.25
C SER A 167 4.83 16.23 14.80
N SER A 168 3.74 16.38 15.57
CA SER A 168 3.28 17.67 16.10
C SER A 168 4.28 18.34 17.05
N ASP A 169 5.12 17.55 17.71
CA ASP A 169 6.20 18.02 18.59
C ASP A 169 7.52 18.35 17.86
N ILE A 170 7.56 18.22 16.53
CA ILE A 170 8.76 18.45 15.72
C ILE A 170 8.61 19.73 14.88
N ASP A 171 9.46 20.72 15.17
CA ASP A 171 9.62 21.90 14.32
C ASP A 171 10.60 21.60 13.19
N PHE A 172 10.12 21.63 11.94
CA PHE A 172 10.94 21.48 10.73
C PHE A 172 11.55 22.81 10.24
N TYR A 173 11.63 23.82 11.11
CA TYR A 173 12.06 25.20 10.80
C TYR A 173 13.49 25.53 11.23
#